data_AF-A0AAN8EZ14-F1
#
_entry.id   AF-A0AAN8EZ14-F1
#
_cell.length_a   1.000
_cell.length_b   1.000
_cell.length_c   1.000
_cell.angle_alpha   90.00
_cell.angle_beta   90.00
_cell.angle_gamma   90.00
#
_symmetry.space_group_name_H-M   'P 1'
#
loop_
_entity.id
_entity.type
_entity.pdbx_description
1 polymer ?
#
loop_
_entity_poly.entity_id
_entity_poly.type
_entity_poly.pdbx_seq_one_letter_code
_entity_poly.pdbx_strand_id
1 'polypeptide(L)'
;MAYTNGDDAFHTSIARYYVDIRPYAPISAARHINPPKKEDDHLPLLHTLPKETQEAITRYVRKPDRFMSLASALLKYLFIHKTAKIPWAKVDVQRTPKPHSRPYWAPPNDWSGKGFEWLEFNVSHQAGMVVLVGCETPKKARDARVNDQNGINIRSPAVINPDPTAVIEADSEIDEDETEDVRIGVDVACTWEPPRTPDLSTQAKLEEWVDVFEEMFSTAEQSDMKYKPVPGLPGMTDPDQKTRRFYTYWALKEAYIKMVGEGLLAPWLKELEYRDVPVPSRPETKAEHQWTILPDDHMSRLGVLFRNRSIAHTMHITLEAFENTFLVATMTRGVVDEPRNEPRWTKVDLFGDIELCATGRCQCLD
;
A
#
# COMPACT_ATOMS: atom_id res chain seq x y z
N MET A 1 4.54 19.21 12.69
CA MET A 1 5.41 20.03 11.79
C MET A 1 5.09 19.57 10.39
N ALA A 2 4.65 20.48 9.51
CA ALA A 2 4.30 20.14 8.14
C ALA A 2 5.53 19.59 7.41
N TYR A 3 5.33 18.60 6.53
CA TYR A 3 6.28 18.23 5.50
C TYR A 3 6.73 19.52 4.79
N THR A 4 7.97 19.96 5.03
CA THR A 4 8.54 21.05 4.26
C THR A 4 8.97 20.44 2.96
N ASN A 5 8.20 20.68 1.90
CA ASN A 5 8.62 20.44 0.54
C ASN A 5 10.03 21.00 0.41
N GLY A 6 11.03 20.14 0.19
CA GLY A 6 12.27 20.62 -0.38
C GLY A 6 11.92 21.22 -1.74
N ASP A 7 12.52 22.35 -2.10
CA ASP A 7 12.30 22.98 -3.42
C ASP A 7 12.66 22.03 -4.60
N ASP A 8 13.30 20.90 -4.31
CA ASP A 8 13.74 19.86 -5.26
C ASP A 8 12.83 18.60 -5.34
N ALA A 9 11.69 18.57 -4.66
CA ALA A 9 10.82 17.38 -4.68
C ALA A 9 10.19 17.14 -6.06
N PHE A 10 10.08 15.87 -6.50
CA PHE A 10 9.48 15.55 -7.79
C PHE A 10 7.96 15.71 -7.75
N HIS A 11 7.40 16.51 -8.64
CA HIS A 11 5.95 16.70 -8.77
C HIS A 11 5.39 15.78 -9.86
N THR A 12 4.38 15.00 -9.51
CA THR A 12 3.61 14.20 -10.48
C THR A 12 2.24 13.83 -9.93
N SER A 13 1.35 13.39 -10.81
CA SER A 13 0.06 12.83 -10.41
C SER A 13 0.21 11.42 -9.84
N ILE A 14 -0.23 11.22 -8.59
CA ILE A 14 -0.21 9.89 -7.97
C ILE A 14 -1.53 9.16 -8.24
N ALA A 15 -1.53 8.17 -9.13
CA ALA A 15 -2.69 7.31 -9.36
C ALA A 15 -3.04 6.53 -8.08
N ARG A 16 -4.33 6.48 -7.73
CA ARG A 16 -4.87 5.67 -6.64
C ARG A 16 -6.09 4.92 -7.11
N TYR A 17 -5.94 3.62 -7.25
CA TYR A 17 -6.97 2.72 -7.74
C TYR A 17 -7.40 1.75 -6.66
N TYR A 18 -8.69 1.43 -6.62
CA TYR A 18 -9.19 0.34 -5.80
C TYR A 18 -10.16 -0.56 -6.54
N VAL A 19 -10.14 -1.85 -6.23
CA VAL A 19 -11.07 -2.87 -6.70
C VAL A 19 -11.74 -3.48 -5.48
N ASP A 20 -13.07 -3.49 -5.48
CA ASP A 20 -13.87 -4.23 -4.52
C ASP A 20 -14.34 -5.54 -5.14
N ILE A 21 -13.76 -6.66 -4.69
CA ILE A 21 -14.11 -8.00 -5.17
C ILE A 21 -15.19 -8.68 -4.32
N ARG A 22 -15.66 -8.06 -3.23
CA ARG A 22 -16.69 -8.64 -2.34
C ARG A 22 -17.97 -9.02 -3.09
N PRO A 23 -18.43 -8.28 -4.13
CA PRO A 23 -19.55 -8.70 -4.96
C PRO A 23 -19.29 -9.97 -5.79
N TYR A 24 -18.04 -10.25 -6.14
CA TYR A 24 -17.65 -11.37 -7.01
C TYR A 24 -17.23 -12.63 -6.25
N ALA A 25 -16.60 -12.45 -5.08
CA ALA A 25 -16.16 -13.51 -4.19
C ALA A 25 -16.37 -13.08 -2.72
N PRO A 26 -17.59 -13.20 -2.20
CA PRO A 26 -17.89 -12.81 -0.83
C PRO A 26 -17.10 -13.65 0.18
N ILE A 27 -16.60 -13.01 1.23
CA ILE A 27 -15.72 -13.63 2.24
C ILE A 27 -16.52 -14.42 3.30
N SER A 28 -17.80 -14.71 3.03
CA SER A 28 -18.81 -15.07 4.02
C SER A 28 -18.29 -15.99 5.14
N ALA A 29 -18.46 -15.53 6.39
CA ALA A 29 -18.29 -16.30 7.62
C ALA A 29 -19.30 -17.45 7.78
N ALA A 30 -20.07 -17.79 6.75
CA ALA A 30 -21.08 -18.84 6.80
C ALA A 30 -20.41 -20.22 6.68
N ARG A 31 -19.82 -20.69 7.79
CA ARG A 31 -19.49 -22.12 8.01
C ARG A 31 -20.71 -23.05 7.93
N HIS A 32 -21.91 -22.55 7.62
CA HIS A 32 -23.18 -23.30 7.68
C HIS A 32 -24.11 -23.16 6.47
N ILE A 33 -23.65 -22.62 5.33
CA ILE A 33 -24.43 -22.74 4.09
C ILE A 33 -23.76 -23.84 3.26
N ASN A 34 -24.53 -24.88 2.92
CA ASN A 34 -24.08 -25.95 2.04
C ASN A 34 -23.36 -25.35 0.82
N PRO A 35 -22.17 -25.85 0.44
CA PRO A 35 -21.45 -25.31 -0.70
C PRO A 35 -22.38 -25.37 -1.93
N PRO A 36 -22.56 -24.25 -2.65
CA PRO A 36 -23.37 -24.25 -3.86
C PRO A 36 -22.84 -25.33 -4.81
N LYS A 37 -23.76 -26.11 -5.39
CA LYS A 37 -23.44 -27.13 -6.37
C LYS A 37 -22.77 -26.46 -7.56
N LYS A 38 -21.47 -26.74 -7.75
CA LYS A 38 -20.60 -26.19 -8.82
C LYS A 38 -20.59 -24.66 -8.83
N GLU A 39 -19.90 -24.09 -7.86
CA GLU A 39 -19.47 -22.69 -7.92
C GLU A 39 -18.66 -22.51 -9.21
N ASP A 40 -19.11 -21.61 -10.09
CA ASP A 40 -18.34 -21.23 -11.27
C ASP A 40 -16.99 -20.64 -10.80
N ASP A 41 -15.91 -21.34 -11.12
CA ASP A 41 -14.53 -20.96 -10.79
C ASP A 41 -13.90 -20.16 -11.93
N HIS A 42 -14.72 -19.64 -12.84
CA HIS A 42 -14.28 -18.76 -13.90
C HIS A 42 -13.59 -17.53 -13.29
N LEU A 43 -12.34 -17.33 -13.70
CA LEU A 43 -11.50 -16.18 -13.39
C LEU A 43 -11.38 -15.33 -14.67
N PRO A 44 -12.25 -14.32 -14.86
CA PRO A 44 -12.23 -13.54 -16.10
C PRO A 44 -10.89 -12.83 -16.28
N LEU A 45 -10.48 -12.66 -17.53
CA LEU A 45 -9.21 -12.03 -17.91
C LEU A 45 -7.93 -12.73 -17.41
N LEU A 46 -8.02 -13.86 -16.68
CA LEU A 46 -6.84 -14.62 -16.26
C LEU A 46 -5.91 -14.95 -17.45
N HIS A 47 -6.52 -15.32 -18.59
CA HIS A 47 -5.81 -15.67 -19.81
C HIS A 47 -4.99 -14.52 -20.43
N THR A 48 -5.23 -13.26 -20.02
CA THR A 48 -4.48 -12.09 -20.50
C THR A 48 -3.18 -11.85 -19.72
N LEU A 49 -2.94 -12.63 -18.66
CA LEU A 49 -1.74 -12.58 -17.83
C LEU A 49 -0.72 -13.65 -18.27
N PRO A 50 0.58 -13.51 -17.94
CA PRO A 50 1.59 -14.54 -18.20
C PRO A 50 1.26 -15.88 -17.52
N LYS A 51 1.63 -17.01 -18.14
CA LYS A 51 1.33 -18.36 -17.62
C LYS A 51 1.76 -18.56 -16.17
N GLU A 52 2.93 -18.08 -15.79
CA GLU A 52 3.45 -18.16 -14.42
C GLU A 52 2.54 -17.45 -13.41
N THR A 53 2.01 -16.29 -13.78
CA THR A 53 1.03 -15.54 -12.98
C THR A 53 -0.31 -16.28 -12.92
N GLN A 54 -0.75 -16.89 -14.04
CA GLN A 54 -1.97 -17.70 -14.06
C GLN A 54 -1.86 -18.90 -13.09
N GLU A 55 -0.73 -19.60 -13.13
CA GLU A 55 -0.44 -20.71 -12.22
C GLU A 55 -0.38 -20.25 -10.76
N ALA A 56 0.27 -19.11 -10.48
CA ALA A 56 0.34 -18.57 -9.12
C ALA A 56 -1.05 -18.22 -8.57
N ILE A 57 -1.92 -17.61 -9.37
CA ILE A 57 -3.30 -17.27 -8.98
C ILE A 57 -4.13 -18.54 -8.75
N THR A 58 -4.05 -19.51 -9.65
CA THR A 58 -4.88 -20.73 -9.57
C THR A 58 -4.47 -21.68 -8.44
N ARG A 59 -3.25 -21.56 -7.89
CA ARG A 59 -2.79 -22.33 -6.71
C ARG A 59 -3.53 -21.97 -5.43
N TYR A 60 -4.15 -20.79 -5.32
CA TYR A 60 -4.92 -20.46 -4.12
C TYR A 60 -6.16 -21.35 -4.02
N VAL A 61 -6.33 -21.95 -2.84
CA VAL A 61 -7.43 -22.89 -2.56
C VAL A 61 -8.77 -22.15 -2.47
N ARG A 62 -8.79 -20.99 -1.83
CA ARG A 62 -10.02 -20.23 -1.58
C ARG A 62 -10.32 -19.28 -2.73
N LYS A 63 -11.58 -19.25 -3.18
CA LYS A 63 -12.05 -18.35 -4.24
C LYS A 63 -11.77 -16.87 -3.96
N PRO A 64 -12.00 -16.32 -2.74
CA PRO A 64 -11.62 -14.93 -2.45
C PRO A 64 -10.12 -14.66 -2.62
N ASP A 65 -9.26 -15.60 -2.24
CA ASP A 65 -7.80 -15.46 -2.39
C ASP A 65 -7.39 -15.50 -3.88
N ARG A 66 -8.05 -16.32 -4.71
CA ARG A 66 -7.88 -16.31 -6.18
C ARG A 66 -8.30 -14.97 -6.78
N PHE A 67 -9.47 -14.45 -6.42
CA PHE A 67 -9.99 -13.18 -6.94
C PHE A 67 -9.17 -11.97 -6.47
N MET A 68 -8.72 -11.93 -5.22
CA MET A 68 -7.83 -10.86 -4.73
C MET A 68 -6.48 -10.88 -5.48
N SER A 69 -5.91 -12.08 -5.68
CA SER A 69 -4.65 -12.23 -6.43
C SER A 69 -4.80 -11.83 -7.90
N LEU A 70 -5.91 -12.22 -8.53
CA LEU A 70 -6.26 -11.82 -9.89
C LEU A 70 -6.44 -10.30 -10.00
N ALA A 71 -7.23 -9.69 -9.10
CA ALA A 71 -7.45 -8.25 -9.07
C ALA A 71 -6.14 -7.48 -8.84
N SER A 72 -5.27 -7.95 -7.94
CA SER A 72 -3.94 -7.37 -7.75
C SER A 72 -3.10 -7.41 -9.04
N ALA A 73 -3.07 -8.56 -9.74
CA ALA A 73 -2.34 -8.69 -11.00
C ALA A 73 -2.90 -7.76 -12.09
N LEU A 74 -4.22 -7.78 -12.31
CA LEU A 74 -4.88 -6.97 -13.32
C LEU A 74 -4.78 -5.47 -13.04
N LEU A 75 -4.84 -5.04 -11.78
CA LEU A 75 -4.71 -3.63 -11.39
C LEU A 75 -3.30 -3.09 -11.68
N LYS A 76 -2.26 -3.89 -11.42
CA LYS A 76 -0.89 -3.56 -11.82
C LYS A 76 -0.75 -3.43 -13.33
N TYR A 77 -1.32 -4.38 -14.09
CA TYR A 77 -1.30 -4.33 -15.55
C TYR A 77 -2.02 -3.09 -16.08
N LEU A 78 -3.20 -2.76 -15.54
CA LEU A 78 -3.96 -1.58 -15.92
C LEU A 78 -3.16 -0.29 -15.68
N PHE A 79 -2.56 -0.15 -14.49
CA PHE A 79 -1.74 1.01 -14.15
C PHE A 79 -0.57 1.16 -15.12
N ILE A 80 0.23 0.10 -15.32
CA ILE A 80 1.39 0.14 -16.22
C ILE A 80 0.95 0.45 -17.66
N HIS A 81 -0.08 -0.25 -18.16
CA HIS A 81 -0.61 -0.06 -19.51
C HIS A 81 -1.04 1.39 -19.76
N LYS A 82 -1.83 1.97 -18.84
CA LYS A 82 -2.36 3.33 -18.99
C LYS A 82 -1.29 4.40 -18.85
N THR A 83 -0.37 4.22 -17.90
CA THR A 83 0.62 5.24 -17.51
C THR A 83 1.84 5.19 -18.44
N ALA A 84 2.41 4.01 -18.70
CA ALA A 84 3.54 3.85 -19.63
C ALA A 84 3.14 3.79 -21.12
N LYS A 85 1.83 3.76 -21.41
CA LYS A 85 1.29 3.66 -22.79
C LYS A 85 1.85 2.46 -23.55
N ILE A 86 2.07 1.36 -22.84
CA ILE A 86 2.61 0.10 -23.38
C ILE A 86 1.48 -0.88 -23.68
N PRO A 87 1.49 -1.60 -24.82
CA PRO A 87 0.47 -2.61 -25.11
C PRO A 87 0.34 -3.60 -23.96
N TRP A 88 -0.90 -3.96 -23.60
CA TRP A 88 -1.19 -4.86 -22.48
C TRP A 88 -0.36 -6.15 -22.54
N ALA A 89 -0.27 -6.77 -23.72
CA ALA A 89 0.49 -8.00 -23.96
C ALA A 89 2.01 -7.85 -23.79
N LYS A 90 2.54 -6.62 -23.74
CA LYS A 90 3.96 -6.31 -23.50
C LYS A 90 4.24 -5.87 -22.05
N VAL A 91 3.22 -5.77 -21.20
CA VAL A 91 3.42 -5.49 -19.78
C VAL A 91 4.09 -6.69 -19.11
N ASP A 92 5.25 -6.45 -18.49
CA ASP A 92 6.02 -7.44 -17.75
C ASP A 92 6.33 -6.94 -16.34
N VAL A 93 5.60 -7.46 -15.35
CA VAL A 93 5.77 -7.08 -13.93
C VAL A 93 6.90 -7.91 -13.33
N GLN A 94 8.03 -7.27 -13.08
CA GLN A 94 9.21 -7.89 -12.48
C GLN A 94 9.14 -7.90 -10.95
N ARG A 95 10.03 -8.66 -10.31
CA ARG A 95 10.14 -8.74 -8.86
C ARG A 95 11.57 -8.62 -8.39
N THR A 96 11.75 -7.93 -7.27
CA THR A 96 13.05 -7.83 -6.62
C THR A 96 13.52 -9.19 -6.10
N PRO A 97 14.82 -9.38 -5.85
CA PRO A 97 15.32 -10.63 -5.27
C PRO A 97 14.61 -11.01 -3.97
N LYS A 98 14.64 -12.31 -3.63
CA LYS A 98 14.23 -12.79 -2.31
C LYS A 98 15.11 -12.14 -1.22
N PRO A 99 14.58 -11.91 -0.01
CA PRO A 99 13.28 -12.37 0.49
C PRO A 99 12.08 -11.46 0.14
N HIS A 100 12.32 -10.23 -0.32
CA HIS A 100 11.28 -9.19 -0.39
C HIS A 100 10.32 -9.34 -1.58
N SER A 101 10.84 -9.70 -2.77
CA SER A 101 10.00 -10.00 -3.95
C SER A 101 8.98 -8.90 -4.30
N ARG A 102 9.34 -7.64 -4.04
CA ARG A 102 8.54 -6.44 -4.34
C ARG A 102 8.31 -6.34 -5.84
N PRO A 103 7.06 -6.17 -6.30
CA PRO A 103 6.77 -5.97 -7.71
C PRO A 103 7.26 -4.58 -8.16
N TYR A 104 7.86 -4.51 -9.35
CA TYR A 104 8.21 -3.27 -10.01
C TYR A 104 8.03 -3.42 -11.52
N TRP A 105 8.12 -2.31 -12.25
CA TRP A 105 8.11 -2.32 -13.70
C TRP A 105 9.26 -1.47 -14.24
N ALA A 106 9.95 -2.02 -15.24
CA ALA A 106 10.96 -1.33 -16.01
C ALA A 106 10.58 -1.42 -17.49
N PRO A 107 10.86 -0.38 -18.29
CA PRO A 107 10.55 -0.40 -19.71
C PRO A 107 11.42 -1.45 -20.42
N PRO A 108 10.91 -2.13 -21.46
CA PRO A 108 11.74 -2.94 -22.34
C PRO A 108 12.88 -2.13 -22.97
N ASN A 109 14.04 -2.72 -23.23
CA ASN A 109 15.21 -2.02 -23.78
C ASN A 109 14.96 -1.35 -25.15
N ASP A 110 14.02 -1.88 -25.94
CA ASP A 110 13.61 -1.37 -27.24
C ASP A 110 12.38 -0.45 -27.17
N TRP A 111 11.95 -0.06 -25.96
CA TRP A 111 10.75 0.73 -25.76
C TRP A 111 11.02 2.24 -25.94
N SER A 112 10.47 2.81 -27.01
CA SER A 112 10.45 4.26 -27.26
C SER A 112 9.01 4.82 -27.22
N GLY A 113 8.22 4.36 -26.26
CA GLY A 113 6.80 4.72 -26.16
C GLY A 113 6.55 6.21 -25.86
N LYS A 114 5.34 6.69 -26.18
CA LYS A 114 4.88 8.07 -25.87
C LYS A 114 4.58 8.29 -24.37
N GLY A 115 4.52 7.22 -23.56
CA GLY A 115 4.21 7.27 -22.14
C GLY A 115 5.45 7.40 -21.26
N PHE A 116 5.25 7.29 -19.95
CA PHE A 116 6.34 7.37 -18.98
C PHE A 116 7.27 6.15 -19.06
N GLU A 117 8.58 6.39 -18.99
CA GLU A 117 9.59 5.35 -19.12
C GLU A 117 9.70 4.50 -17.85
N TRP A 118 9.54 5.08 -16.66
CA TRP A 118 9.71 4.39 -15.38
C TRP A 118 8.57 4.73 -14.43
N LEU A 119 8.16 3.73 -13.65
CA LEU A 119 7.02 3.81 -12.76
C LEU A 119 7.39 3.29 -11.38
N GLU A 120 6.90 3.96 -10.35
CA GLU A 120 6.91 3.48 -8.97
C GLU A 120 5.47 3.17 -8.56
N PHE A 121 5.23 2.00 -7.97
CA PHE A 121 3.91 1.63 -7.48
C PHE A 121 3.98 0.62 -6.35
N ASN A 122 2.92 0.60 -5.55
CA ASN A 122 2.72 -0.39 -4.51
C ASN A 122 1.26 -0.86 -4.50
N VAL A 123 1.03 -2.10 -4.08
CA VAL A 123 -0.28 -2.74 -4.06
C VAL A 123 -0.48 -3.42 -2.71
N SER A 124 -1.67 -3.30 -2.13
CA SER A 124 -2.09 -4.06 -0.96
C SER A 124 -3.49 -4.63 -1.15
N HIS A 125 -3.78 -5.74 -0.47
CA HIS A 125 -5.09 -6.36 -0.50
C HIS A 125 -5.43 -7.04 0.83
N GLN A 126 -6.66 -6.88 1.28
CA GLN A 126 -7.20 -7.61 2.42
C GLN A 126 -8.71 -7.67 2.32
N ALA A 127 -9.30 -8.78 2.76
CA ALA A 127 -10.76 -8.94 2.91
C ALA A 127 -11.56 -8.42 1.70
N GLY A 128 -11.09 -8.72 0.49
CA GLY A 128 -11.77 -8.42 -0.76
C GLY A 128 -11.61 -6.98 -1.27
N MET A 129 -10.84 -6.15 -0.58
CA MET A 129 -10.37 -4.88 -1.09
C MET A 129 -8.97 -5.05 -1.68
N VAL A 130 -8.72 -4.48 -2.86
CA VAL A 130 -7.39 -4.37 -3.47
C VAL A 130 -7.14 -2.90 -3.79
N VAL A 131 -6.04 -2.33 -3.31
CA VAL A 131 -5.63 -0.95 -3.56
C VAL A 131 -4.28 -0.90 -4.27
N LEU A 132 -4.12 0.01 -5.22
CA LEU A 132 -2.86 0.33 -5.87
C LEU A 132 -2.62 1.83 -5.81
N VAL A 133 -1.41 2.22 -5.43
CA VAL A 133 -0.91 3.60 -5.51
C VAL A 133 0.34 3.61 -6.38
N GLY A 134 0.44 4.52 -7.34
CA GLY A 134 1.62 4.61 -8.19
C GLY A 134 1.73 5.91 -8.96
N CYS A 135 2.93 6.23 -9.42
CA CYS A 135 3.24 7.42 -10.19
C CYS A 135 4.39 7.16 -11.17
N GLU A 136 4.70 8.16 -12.00
CA GLU A 136 5.95 8.17 -12.76
C GLU A 136 7.14 8.48 -11.84
N THR A 137 8.36 8.21 -12.31
CA THR A 137 9.59 8.59 -11.60
C THR A 137 10.46 9.52 -12.45
N PRO A 138 11.28 10.42 -11.85
CA PRO A 138 12.17 11.30 -12.59
C PRO A 138 13.15 10.54 -13.50
N LYS A 139 13.55 11.19 -14.60
CA LYS A 139 14.53 10.63 -15.56
C LYS A 139 15.93 10.44 -14.98
N LYS A 140 16.36 11.16 -13.93
CA LYS A 140 17.71 11.03 -13.36
C LYS A 140 17.87 9.78 -12.48
N ALA A 141 16.81 9.37 -11.78
CA ALA A 141 16.75 8.08 -11.08
C ALA A 141 17.06 6.88 -12.01
N ARG A 142 16.93 7.05 -13.34
CA ARG A 142 17.37 6.14 -14.39
C ARG A 142 18.90 5.95 -14.44
N ASP A 143 19.67 7.03 -14.41
CA ASP A 143 21.10 6.99 -14.73
C ASP A 143 21.92 6.38 -13.58
N ALA A 144 21.49 6.61 -12.33
CA ALA A 144 21.98 5.92 -11.15
C ALA A 144 21.71 4.41 -11.19
N ARG A 145 20.57 3.97 -11.78
CA ARG A 145 20.17 2.55 -11.88
C ARG A 145 20.81 1.80 -13.06
N VAL A 146 21.22 2.51 -14.12
CA VAL A 146 21.83 1.91 -15.33
C VAL A 146 23.35 1.78 -15.23
N ASN A 147 24.05 2.74 -14.62
CA ASN A 147 25.53 2.70 -14.47
C ASN A 147 26.05 1.52 -13.63
N ASP A 148 25.16 0.89 -12.88
CA ASP A 148 25.45 -0.21 -11.97
C ASP A 148 25.47 -1.60 -12.65
N GLN A 149 25.04 -1.67 -13.92
CA GLN A 149 25.14 -2.90 -14.71
C GLN A 149 26.59 -3.27 -15.09
N ASN A 150 27.57 -2.40 -14.79
CA ASN A 150 29.01 -2.66 -14.98
C ASN A 150 29.70 -3.34 -13.77
N GLY A 151 28.93 -3.78 -12.75
CA GLY A 151 29.32 -4.94 -11.96
C GLY A 151 30.14 -4.72 -10.68
N ILE A 152 29.98 -3.61 -9.95
CA ILE A 152 30.61 -3.49 -8.61
C ILE A 152 29.64 -3.08 -7.48
N ASN A 153 28.42 -2.59 -7.70
CA ASN A 153 27.60 -2.17 -6.55
C ASN A 153 26.10 -2.09 -6.81
N ILE A 154 25.43 -3.24 -7.01
CA ILE A 154 23.97 -3.33 -7.24
C ILE A 154 23.21 -2.52 -6.14
N ARG A 155 22.92 -1.23 -6.35
CA ARG A 155 21.92 -0.44 -5.62
C ARG A 155 20.58 -0.99 -6.08
N SER A 156 20.23 -2.13 -5.48
CA SER A 156 19.06 -2.90 -5.85
C SER A 156 17.83 -1.99 -5.74
N PRO A 157 16.91 -1.96 -6.73
CA PRO A 157 15.61 -1.28 -6.60
C PRO A 157 14.73 -1.87 -5.48
N ALA A 158 15.27 -2.81 -4.70
CA ALA A 158 14.57 -3.67 -3.77
C ALA A 158 14.33 -3.04 -2.41
N VAL A 159 15.32 -2.35 -1.86
CA VAL A 159 15.31 -1.87 -0.48
C VAL A 159 16.05 -0.53 -0.39
N ILE A 160 15.40 0.50 0.15
CA ILE A 160 16.07 1.77 0.50
C ILE A 160 16.38 1.81 1.99
N ASN A 161 17.29 2.69 2.39
CA ASN A 161 17.64 2.87 3.79
C ASN A 161 16.39 3.21 4.62
N PRO A 162 16.03 2.38 5.63
CA PRO A 162 14.89 2.63 6.50
C PRO A 162 15.16 3.81 7.45
N ASP A 163 16.41 4.21 7.67
CA ASP A 163 16.73 5.44 8.39
C ASP A 163 17.18 6.54 7.40
N PRO A 164 16.29 7.45 6.96
CA PRO A 164 16.69 8.57 6.10
C PRO A 164 17.64 9.56 6.77
N THR A 165 17.80 9.50 8.09
CA THR A 165 18.68 10.42 8.84
C THR A 165 20.06 9.85 9.09
N ALA A 166 20.29 8.56 8.78
CA ALA A 166 21.58 7.91 8.97
C ALA A 166 22.69 8.46 8.03
N VAL A 167 22.32 9.16 6.96
CA VAL A 167 23.26 9.79 6.02
C VAL A 167 23.73 11.17 6.54
N ILE A 168 23.11 11.71 7.60
CA ILE A 168 23.45 13.02 8.19
C ILE A 168 24.51 12.88 9.30
N GLU A 169 25.40 11.88 9.23
CA GLU A 169 26.61 11.88 10.06
C GLU A 169 27.67 12.72 9.34
N ALA A 170 27.99 13.87 9.95
CA ALA A 170 28.84 14.93 9.44
C ALA A 170 30.20 14.42 8.96
N ASP A 171 30.45 14.56 7.64
CA ASP A 171 31.75 14.67 6.94
C ASP A 171 31.78 13.93 5.58
N SER A 172 30.73 13.21 5.18
CA SER A 172 30.56 12.81 3.78
C SER A 172 29.84 13.92 3.01
N GLU A 173 30.43 14.39 1.91
CA GLU A 173 29.75 15.20 0.89
C GLU A 173 28.35 14.62 0.68
N ILE A 174 27.32 15.46 0.85
CA ILE A 174 25.93 15.08 0.59
C ILE A 174 25.90 14.61 -0.86
N ASP A 175 25.75 13.30 -1.08
CA ASP A 175 25.32 12.79 -2.37
C ASP A 175 23.90 13.36 -2.53
N GLU A 176 23.76 14.47 -3.25
CA GLU A 176 22.48 15.15 -3.56
C GLU A 176 21.47 14.20 -4.25
N ASP A 177 21.85 12.93 -4.47
CA ASP A 177 21.18 11.88 -5.22
C ASP A 177 20.13 11.08 -4.39
N GLU A 178 20.20 11.05 -3.05
CA GLU A 178 19.21 10.30 -2.23
C GLU A 178 17.83 10.98 -2.14
N THR A 179 17.75 12.29 -2.35
CA THR A 179 16.48 13.04 -2.35
C THR A 179 15.65 12.84 -3.63
N GLU A 180 16.24 12.25 -4.68
CA GLU A 180 15.57 12.02 -5.97
C GLU A 180 14.86 10.65 -6.08
N ASP A 181 15.01 9.78 -5.07
CA ASP A 181 14.54 8.39 -5.18
C ASP A 181 13.07 8.26 -4.74
N VAL A 182 12.15 8.39 -5.71
CA VAL A 182 10.71 8.24 -5.51
C VAL A 182 10.39 6.86 -4.94
N ARG A 183 9.68 6.80 -3.81
CA ARG A 183 9.19 5.55 -3.21
C ARG A 183 7.77 5.69 -2.71
N ILE A 184 6.99 4.63 -2.91
CA ILE A 184 5.60 4.55 -2.50
C ILE A 184 5.36 3.25 -1.74
N GLY A 185 4.59 3.32 -0.65
CA GLY A 185 4.05 2.17 0.05
C GLY A 185 2.59 2.40 0.38
N VAL A 186 1.76 1.38 0.21
CA VAL A 186 0.34 1.41 0.61
C VAL A 186 0.00 0.14 1.38
N ASP A 187 -0.79 0.29 2.43
CA ASP A 187 -1.42 -0.84 3.08
C ASP A 187 -2.91 -0.62 3.30
N VAL A 188 -3.70 -1.69 3.12
CA VAL A 188 -5.11 -1.73 3.45
C VAL A 188 -5.32 -2.75 4.56
N ALA A 189 -5.80 -2.28 5.71
CA ALA A 189 -6.11 -3.09 6.87
C ALA A 189 -7.63 -3.20 7.06
N CYS A 190 -8.13 -4.43 7.18
CA CYS A 190 -9.53 -4.70 7.48
C CYS A 190 -9.75 -4.92 8.97
N THR A 191 -10.64 -4.13 9.57
CA THR A 191 -11.02 -4.21 10.99
C THR A 191 -12.06 -5.30 11.25
N TRP A 192 -12.61 -5.91 10.20
CA TRP A 192 -13.62 -6.97 10.29
C TRP A 192 -13.53 -7.97 9.12
N GLU A 193 -12.76 -9.03 9.33
CA GLU A 193 -12.51 -10.16 8.46
C GLU A 193 -12.67 -11.49 9.24
N PRO A 194 -13.89 -11.87 9.65
CA PRO A 194 -14.11 -13.14 10.32
C PRO A 194 -13.75 -14.34 9.41
N PRO A 195 -13.13 -15.42 9.94
CA PRO A 195 -12.79 -15.65 11.35
C PRO A 195 -11.38 -15.15 11.75
N ARG A 196 -10.70 -14.36 10.89
CA ARG A 196 -9.33 -13.86 11.14
C ARG A 196 -9.31 -12.68 12.10
N THR A 197 -10.40 -11.91 12.21
CA THR A 197 -10.48 -10.82 13.18
C THR A 197 -10.56 -11.37 14.60
N PRO A 198 -9.67 -10.92 15.50
CA PRO A 198 -9.71 -11.30 16.90
C PRO A 198 -10.96 -10.74 17.59
N ASP A 199 -11.40 -11.44 18.62
CA ASP A 199 -12.39 -10.90 19.55
C ASP A 199 -11.69 -9.94 20.53
N LEU A 200 -11.84 -8.64 20.31
CA LEU A 200 -11.26 -7.59 21.17
C LEU A 200 -12.29 -6.99 22.13
N SER A 201 -13.33 -7.74 22.48
CA SER A 201 -14.46 -7.25 23.28
C SER A 201 -14.10 -6.84 24.73
N THR A 202 -12.94 -7.28 25.23
CA THR A 202 -12.48 -6.97 26.60
C THR A 202 -11.06 -6.43 26.59
N GLN A 203 -10.71 -5.69 27.64
CA GLN A 203 -9.35 -5.15 27.82
C GLN A 203 -8.28 -6.25 27.82
N ALA A 204 -8.50 -7.35 28.54
CA ALA A 204 -7.55 -8.45 28.61
C ALA A 204 -7.29 -9.11 27.24
N LYS A 205 -8.35 -9.30 26.42
CA LYS A 205 -8.21 -9.86 25.07
C LYS A 205 -7.45 -8.92 24.14
N LEU A 206 -7.65 -7.61 24.28
CA LEU A 206 -6.87 -6.62 23.55
C LEU A 206 -5.39 -6.65 23.93
N GLU A 207 -5.09 -6.73 25.23
CA GLU A 207 -3.72 -6.80 25.70
C GLU A 207 -3.01 -8.04 25.15
N GLU A 208 -3.63 -9.20 25.30
CA GLU A 208 -3.14 -10.48 24.74
C GLU A 208 -2.93 -10.38 23.22
N TRP A 209 -3.88 -9.80 22.49
CA TRP A 209 -3.76 -9.63 21.05
C TRP A 209 -2.58 -8.73 20.67
N VAL A 210 -2.40 -7.59 21.35
CA VAL A 210 -1.29 -6.67 21.09
C VAL A 210 0.05 -7.32 21.46
N ASP A 211 0.10 -8.13 22.51
CA ASP A 211 1.32 -8.85 22.94
C ASP A 211 1.82 -9.85 21.91
N VAL A 212 0.93 -10.44 21.09
CA VAL A 212 1.34 -11.31 19.96
C VAL A 212 2.25 -10.57 18.96
N PHE A 213 2.17 -9.24 18.89
CA PHE A 213 2.92 -8.41 17.94
C PHE A 213 3.99 -7.55 18.64
N GLU A 214 4.50 -7.97 19.80
CA GLU A 214 5.49 -7.21 20.58
C GLU A 214 6.83 -6.98 19.87
N GLU A 215 7.16 -7.81 18.87
CA GLU A 215 8.35 -7.67 18.03
C GLU A 215 8.18 -6.59 16.94
N MET A 216 6.94 -6.21 16.62
CA MET A 216 6.63 -5.23 15.57
C MET A 216 6.44 -3.81 16.13
N PHE A 217 5.93 -3.71 17.36
CA PHE A 217 5.55 -2.44 17.98
C PHE A 217 6.43 -2.10 19.20
N SER A 218 6.81 -0.82 19.32
CA SER A 218 7.52 -0.33 20.50
C SER A 218 6.66 -0.40 21.76
N THR A 219 7.27 -0.37 22.94
CA THR A 219 6.52 -0.34 24.21
C THR A 219 5.57 0.86 24.30
N ALA A 220 5.94 2.00 23.71
CA ALA A 220 5.09 3.18 23.67
C ALA A 220 3.86 2.97 22.76
N GLU A 221 4.04 2.38 21.58
CA GLU A 221 2.95 2.05 20.65
C GLU A 221 2.00 1.01 21.27
N GLN A 222 2.55 -0.02 21.90
CA GLN A 222 1.75 -1.03 22.62
C GLN A 222 0.93 -0.40 23.74
N SER A 223 1.53 0.52 24.51
CA SER A 223 0.82 1.25 25.57
C SER A 223 -0.30 2.13 25.02
N ASP A 224 -0.06 2.84 23.90
CA ASP A 224 -1.08 3.65 23.23
C ASP A 224 -2.26 2.79 22.75
N MET A 225 -1.98 1.66 22.10
CA MET A 225 -2.99 0.71 21.63
C MET A 225 -3.82 0.11 22.77
N LYS A 226 -3.18 -0.27 23.88
CA LYS A 226 -3.84 -0.94 25.02
C LYS A 226 -4.62 0.02 25.90
N TYR A 227 -4.07 1.19 26.20
CA TYR A 227 -4.53 1.98 27.37
C TYR A 227 -5.03 3.38 27.06
N LYS A 228 -4.66 3.99 25.91
CA LYS A 228 -5.07 5.37 25.64
C LYS A 228 -6.59 5.47 25.45
N PRO A 229 -7.27 6.47 26.01
CA PRO A 229 -8.71 6.62 25.83
C PRO A 229 -9.09 6.86 24.36
N VAL A 230 -10.33 6.54 23.99
CA VAL A 230 -10.91 6.89 22.68
C VAL A 230 -11.49 8.31 22.78
N PRO A 231 -11.07 9.27 21.92
CA PRO A 231 -11.63 10.63 21.94
C PRO A 231 -13.15 10.64 21.74
N GLY A 232 -13.87 11.47 22.50
CA GLY A 232 -15.33 11.65 22.35
C GLY A 232 -16.21 10.72 23.20
N LEU A 233 -15.65 9.70 23.86
CA LEU A 233 -16.38 8.79 24.76
C LEU A 233 -15.63 8.61 26.09
N PRO A 234 -15.77 9.53 27.07
CA PRO A 234 -15.15 9.37 28.37
C PRO A 234 -15.79 8.19 29.13
N GLY A 235 -14.98 7.17 29.44
CA GLY A 235 -15.35 6.08 30.36
C GLY A 235 -15.97 4.82 29.74
N MET A 236 -16.13 4.75 28.42
CA MET A 236 -16.63 3.55 27.74
C MET A 236 -15.59 3.04 26.73
N THR A 237 -15.12 1.81 26.93
CA THR A 237 -14.27 1.12 25.96
C THR A 237 -15.12 0.75 24.74
N ASP A 238 -15.03 1.50 23.65
CA ASP A 238 -15.58 1.09 22.36
C ASP A 238 -14.60 0.08 21.71
N PRO A 239 -14.93 -1.23 21.69
CA PRO A 239 -14.04 -2.25 21.13
C PRO A 239 -13.75 -2.01 19.65
N ASP A 240 -14.69 -1.43 18.90
CA ASP A 240 -14.51 -1.14 17.47
C ASP A 240 -13.41 -0.09 17.28
N GLN A 241 -13.41 0.98 18.07
CA GLN A 241 -12.40 2.04 17.98
C GLN A 241 -11.02 1.58 18.46
N LYS A 242 -10.96 0.67 19.44
CA LYS A 242 -9.69 0.04 19.86
C LYS A 242 -9.14 -0.87 18.77
N THR A 243 -10.00 -1.65 18.13
CA THR A 243 -9.66 -2.47 16.95
C THR A 243 -9.14 -1.58 15.83
N ARG A 244 -9.82 -0.47 15.53
CA ARG A 244 -9.39 0.51 14.53
C ARG A 244 -8.03 1.11 14.86
N ARG A 245 -7.77 1.47 16.12
CA ARG A 245 -6.44 1.96 16.53
C ARG A 245 -5.34 0.95 16.21
N PHE A 246 -5.51 -0.32 16.63
CA PHE A 246 -4.54 -1.36 16.33
C PHE A 246 -4.27 -1.47 14.82
N TYR A 247 -5.33 -1.54 14.02
CA TYR A 247 -5.18 -1.64 12.56
C TYR A 247 -4.68 -0.36 11.89
N THR A 248 -4.84 0.83 12.50
CA THR A 248 -4.16 2.05 12.04
C THR A 248 -2.65 1.94 12.24
N TYR A 249 -2.19 1.49 13.41
CA TYR A 249 -0.76 1.26 13.67
C TYR A 249 -0.18 0.18 12.74
N TRP A 250 -0.93 -0.92 12.54
CA TRP A 250 -0.58 -1.96 11.58
C TRP A 250 -0.40 -1.42 10.17
N ALA A 251 -1.41 -0.70 9.64
CA ALA A 251 -1.37 -0.16 8.30
C ALA A 251 -0.22 0.84 8.12
N LEU A 252 0.07 1.66 9.14
CA LEU A 252 1.23 2.58 9.11
C LEU A 252 2.55 1.82 8.99
N LYS A 253 2.79 0.81 9.84
CA LYS A 253 4.01 -0.02 9.77
C LYS A 253 4.14 -0.71 8.43
N GLU A 254 3.09 -1.40 7.97
CA GLU A 254 3.08 -2.09 6.68
C GLU A 254 3.32 -1.15 5.50
N ALA A 255 2.67 0.01 5.48
CA ALA A 255 2.88 1.01 4.42
C ALA A 255 4.34 1.51 4.41
N TYR A 256 4.96 1.72 5.57
CA TYR A 256 6.37 2.11 5.66
C TYR A 256 7.30 1.01 5.17
N ILE A 257 7.12 -0.22 5.66
CA ILE A 257 7.90 -1.41 5.26
C ILE A 257 7.81 -1.60 3.74
N LYS A 258 6.60 -1.51 3.18
CA LYS A 258 6.36 -1.59 1.74
C LYS A 258 6.99 -0.43 0.97
N MET A 259 6.97 0.78 1.52
CA MET A 259 7.62 1.95 0.90
C MET A 259 9.13 1.72 0.80
N VAL A 260 9.77 1.27 1.90
CA VAL A 260 11.21 1.03 1.91
C VAL A 260 11.61 -0.28 1.25
N GLY A 261 10.67 -1.18 0.97
CA GLY A 261 10.89 -2.46 0.28
C GLY A 261 11.33 -3.61 1.18
N GLU A 262 11.19 -3.44 2.49
CA GLU A 262 11.53 -4.43 3.50
C GLU A 262 10.38 -5.42 3.74
N GLY A 263 10.60 -6.40 4.64
CA GLY A 263 9.56 -7.32 5.09
C GLY A 263 9.28 -7.20 6.59
N LEU A 264 8.24 -7.91 7.06
CA LEU A 264 7.83 -7.98 8.48
C LEU A 264 8.88 -8.59 9.42
N LEU A 265 10.00 -9.09 8.90
CA LEU A 265 11.11 -9.64 9.70
C LEU A 265 12.25 -8.64 9.85
N ALA A 266 12.03 -7.38 9.49
CA ALA A 266 13.02 -6.32 9.66
C ALA A 266 13.37 -6.15 11.15
N PRO A 267 14.66 -6.23 11.55
CA PRO A 267 15.04 -6.19 12.96
C PRO A 267 14.81 -4.82 13.62
N TRP A 268 14.62 -3.77 12.80
CA TRP A 268 14.47 -2.40 13.23
C TRP A 268 12.99 -1.98 13.46
N LEU A 269 12.01 -2.89 13.32
CA LEU A 269 10.59 -2.51 13.37
C LEU A 269 10.19 -1.76 14.65
N LYS A 270 10.73 -2.15 15.81
CA LYS A 270 10.48 -1.46 17.09
C LYS A 270 11.16 -0.09 17.19
N GLU A 271 12.16 0.16 16.34
CA GLU A 271 12.89 1.42 16.28
C GLU A 271 12.16 2.47 15.44
N LEU A 272 11.29 2.04 14.51
CA LEU A 272 10.31 2.89 13.85
C LEU A 272 9.10 3.06 14.77
N GLU A 273 8.87 4.25 15.30
CA GLU A 273 7.80 4.51 16.27
C GLU A 273 6.85 5.60 15.77
N TYR A 274 5.55 5.34 15.87
CA TYR A 274 4.51 6.34 15.64
C TYR A 274 3.95 6.89 16.96
N ARG A 275 3.88 8.22 17.07
CA ARG A 275 3.30 8.94 18.20
C ARG A 275 2.09 9.76 17.78
N ASP A 276 1.16 9.96 18.69
CA ASP A 276 -0.04 10.77 18.48
C ASP A 276 -0.82 10.39 17.22
N VAL A 277 -0.91 9.09 16.96
CA VAL A 277 -1.56 8.52 15.79
C VAL A 277 -3.03 8.95 15.72
N PRO A 278 -3.45 9.67 14.65
CA PRO A 278 -4.85 10.00 14.46
C PRO A 278 -5.58 8.76 13.94
N VAL A 279 -6.49 8.22 14.74
CA VAL A 279 -7.29 7.05 14.36
C VAL A 279 -8.49 7.53 13.53
N PRO A 280 -8.65 7.11 12.26
CA PRO A 280 -9.83 7.45 11.49
C PRO A 280 -11.09 6.93 12.19
N SER A 281 -11.99 7.84 12.58
CA SER A 281 -13.28 7.48 13.15
C SER A 281 -14.07 6.62 12.18
N ARG A 282 -15.00 5.81 12.72
CA ARG A 282 -16.01 5.17 11.90
C ARG A 282 -16.87 6.24 11.23
N PRO A 283 -17.11 6.17 9.91
CA PRO A 283 -18.06 7.06 9.26
C PRO A 283 -19.44 6.92 9.90
N GLU A 284 -20.12 8.04 10.14
CA GLU A 284 -21.48 8.05 10.70
C GLU A 284 -22.49 7.43 9.73
N THR A 285 -22.23 7.57 8.42
CA THR A 285 -23.07 7.04 7.35
C THR A 285 -22.60 5.66 6.90
N LYS A 286 -23.52 4.70 6.79
CA LYS A 286 -23.26 3.39 6.16
C LYS A 286 -23.33 3.46 4.63
N ALA A 287 -22.88 4.56 4.04
CA ALA A 287 -22.87 4.68 2.58
C ALA A 287 -21.85 3.70 2.00
N GLU A 288 -22.28 2.92 1.01
CA GLU A 288 -21.39 2.02 0.29
C GLU A 288 -20.36 2.83 -0.51
N HIS A 289 -19.14 2.30 -0.62
CA HIS A 289 -18.07 2.92 -1.40
C HIS A 289 -17.63 4.32 -0.95
N GLN A 290 -17.86 4.67 0.32
CA GLN A 290 -17.50 5.98 0.87
C GLN A 290 -16.05 6.01 1.38
N TRP A 291 -15.28 6.98 0.89
CA TRP A 291 -13.95 7.32 1.43
C TRP A 291 -14.07 8.47 2.44
N THR A 292 -13.37 8.36 3.56
CA THR A 292 -13.20 9.42 4.54
C THR A 292 -11.71 9.68 4.72
N ILE A 293 -11.26 10.86 4.32
CA ILE A 293 -9.87 11.29 4.41
C ILE A 293 -9.69 12.04 5.73
N LEU A 294 -8.66 11.70 6.51
CA LEU A 294 -8.33 12.50 7.68
C LEU A 294 -7.81 13.89 7.26
N PRO A 295 -8.30 14.98 7.87
CA PRO A 295 -7.84 16.32 7.49
C PRO A 295 -6.38 16.55 7.88
N ASP A 296 -5.71 17.49 7.21
CA ASP A 296 -4.27 17.73 7.35
C ASP A 296 -3.85 18.14 8.76
N ASP A 297 -4.72 18.83 9.51
CA ASP A 297 -4.47 19.23 10.90
C ASP A 297 -4.34 18.01 11.84
N HIS A 298 -5.11 16.95 11.60
CA HIS A 298 -4.98 15.68 12.31
C HIS A 298 -3.65 15.01 11.97
N MET A 299 -3.29 14.97 10.69
CA MET A 299 -2.03 14.37 10.24
C MET A 299 -0.80 15.16 10.72
N SER A 300 -0.90 16.47 10.88
CA SER A 300 0.21 17.35 11.32
C SER A 300 0.74 17.03 12.72
N ARG A 301 -0.05 16.31 13.53
CA ARG A 301 0.28 15.84 14.89
C ARG A 301 0.95 14.47 14.92
N LEU A 302 0.87 13.70 13.84
CA LEU A 302 1.49 12.38 13.76
C LEU A 302 3.01 12.51 13.89
N GLY A 303 3.56 11.98 14.98
CA GLY A 303 5.00 11.82 15.15
C GLY A 303 5.46 10.54 14.47
N VAL A 304 6.54 10.62 13.69
CA VAL A 304 7.21 9.45 13.09
C VAL A 304 8.66 9.52 13.47
N LEU A 305 9.11 8.56 14.27
CA LEU A 305 10.47 8.50 14.78
C LEU A 305 11.15 7.24 14.28
N PHE A 306 12.42 7.33 13.95
CA PHE A 306 13.29 6.18 13.72
C PHE A 306 14.49 6.32 14.63
N ARG A 307 14.74 5.34 15.50
CA ARG A 307 15.82 5.41 16.53
C ARG A 307 15.77 6.72 17.34
N ASN A 308 14.56 7.11 17.76
CA ASN A 308 14.26 8.37 18.46
C ASN A 308 14.52 9.67 17.68
N ARG A 309 14.88 9.62 16.39
CA ARG A 309 14.99 10.79 15.52
C ARG A 309 13.72 10.99 14.72
N SER A 310 13.22 12.22 14.67
CA SER A 310 12.02 12.52 13.86
C SER A 310 12.35 12.40 12.37
N ILE A 311 11.62 11.54 11.67
CA ILE A 311 11.74 11.34 10.23
C ILE A 311 10.49 11.77 9.45
N ALA A 312 9.50 12.35 10.14
CA ALA A 312 8.21 12.73 9.55
C ALA A 312 8.35 13.72 8.36
N HIS A 313 9.40 14.55 8.34
CA HIS A 313 9.66 15.49 7.24
C HIS A 313 10.17 14.82 5.94
N THR A 314 10.53 13.54 6.00
CA THR A 314 11.14 12.81 4.86
C THR A 314 10.12 12.07 4.01
N MET A 315 8.83 12.13 4.37
CA MET A 315 7.77 11.43 3.67
C MET A 315 6.44 12.16 3.86
N HIS A 316 5.54 11.98 2.91
CA HIS A 316 4.14 12.35 3.04
C HIS A 316 3.32 11.11 3.43
N ILE A 317 2.41 11.28 4.38
CA ILE A 317 1.58 10.19 4.93
C ILE A 317 0.12 10.58 4.79
N THR A 318 -0.70 9.64 4.32
CA THR A 318 -2.16 9.78 4.35
C THR A 318 -2.78 8.59 5.06
N LEU A 319 -3.82 8.87 5.84
CA LEU A 319 -4.64 7.88 6.53
C LEU A 319 -6.09 8.10 6.14
N GLU A 320 -6.72 7.06 5.62
CA GLU A 320 -8.03 7.12 5.02
C GLU A 320 -8.86 5.93 5.50
N ALA A 321 -10.15 6.15 5.75
CA ALA A 321 -11.10 5.08 5.99
C ALA A 321 -11.91 4.83 4.72
N PHE A 322 -12.12 3.56 4.40
CA PHE A 322 -13.09 3.17 3.38
C PHE A 322 -14.22 2.38 4.04
N GLU A 323 -15.44 2.90 3.90
CA GLU A 323 -16.63 2.44 4.61
C GLU A 323 -16.34 2.32 6.12
N ASN A 324 -16.92 1.31 6.76
CA ASN A 324 -16.77 1.09 8.20
C ASN A 324 -15.62 0.14 8.56
N THR A 325 -15.04 -0.56 7.58
CA THR A 325 -14.22 -1.75 7.83
C THR A 325 -12.79 -1.64 7.37
N PHE A 326 -12.46 -0.68 6.50
CA PHE A 326 -11.11 -0.59 5.95
C PHE A 326 -10.42 0.69 6.40
N LEU A 327 -9.13 0.54 6.69
CA LEU A 327 -8.17 1.60 6.96
C LEU A 327 -7.09 1.50 5.90
N VAL A 328 -6.75 2.61 5.24
CA VAL A 328 -5.71 2.66 4.23
C VAL A 328 -4.65 3.66 4.67
N ALA A 329 -3.40 3.20 4.74
CA ALA A 329 -2.23 4.04 4.94
C ALA A 329 -1.45 4.11 3.64
N THR A 330 -1.11 5.31 3.18
CA THR A 330 -0.21 5.52 2.05
C THR A 330 0.95 6.39 2.49
N MET A 331 2.17 5.98 2.16
CA MET A 331 3.40 6.71 2.40
C MET A 331 4.15 6.96 1.10
N THR A 332 4.61 8.19 0.89
CA THR A 332 5.38 8.58 -0.29
C THR A 332 6.62 9.36 0.12
N ARG A 333 7.76 9.07 -0.50
CA ARG A 333 9.03 9.80 -0.34
C ARG A 333 9.54 10.25 -1.70
N GLY A 334 10.17 11.42 -1.75
CA GLY A 334 10.76 11.99 -2.96
C GLY A 334 9.73 12.47 -4.00
N VAL A 335 8.43 12.44 -3.67
CA VAL A 335 7.36 12.81 -4.60
C VAL A 335 6.25 13.60 -3.91
N VAL A 336 5.77 14.62 -4.61
CA VAL A 336 4.62 15.45 -4.23
C VAL A 336 3.47 15.18 -5.20
N ASP A 337 2.32 14.83 -4.64
CA ASP A 337 1.10 14.59 -5.42
C ASP A 337 0.52 15.91 -5.94
N GLU A 338 0.39 16.03 -7.25
CA GLU A 338 -0.20 17.21 -7.85
C GLU A 338 -1.71 17.31 -7.55
N PRO A 339 -2.22 18.54 -7.29
CA PRO A 339 -3.64 18.76 -7.05
C PRO A 339 -4.48 18.27 -8.21
N ARG A 340 -5.64 17.69 -7.91
CA ARG A 340 -6.61 17.21 -8.90
C ARG A 340 -8.02 17.68 -8.57
N ASN A 341 -8.82 17.87 -9.61
CA ASN A 341 -10.25 18.18 -9.51
C ASN A 341 -11.13 16.93 -9.41
N GLU A 342 -10.52 15.75 -9.28
CA GLU A 342 -11.18 14.45 -9.27
C GLU A 342 -11.14 13.81 -7.88
N PRO A 343 -12.01 12.81 -7.60
CA PRO A 343 -11.90 12.03 -6.37
C PRO A 343 -10.51 11.42 -6.23
N ARG A 344 -9.94 11.49 -5.02
CA ARG A 344 -8.60 10.96 -4.74
C ARG A 344 -8.46 9.48 -5.12
N TRP A 345 -9.51 8.68 -4.91
CA TRP A 345 -9.55 7.25 -5.26
C TRP A 345 -10.47 6.99 -6.45
N THR A 346 -9.96 6.28 -7.46
CA THR A 346 -10.76 5.81 -8.59
C THR A 346 -11.13 4.34 -8.38
N LYS A 347 -12.44 4.05 -8.36
CA LYS A 347 -12.94 2.67 -8.38
C LYS A 347 -12.65 2.08 -9.75
N VAL A 348 -12.09 0.88 -9.78
CA VAL A 348 -11.87 0.12 -11.01
C VAL A 348 -12.80 -1.09 -11.01
N ASP A 349 -13.70 -1.16 -11.98
CA ASP A 349 -14.45 -2.36 -12.26
C ASP A 349 -13.55 -3.37 -12.98
N LEU A 350 -13.30 -4.50 -12.32
CA LEU A 350 -12.45 -5.58 -12.82
C LEU A 350 -12.89 -6.09 -14.19
N PHE A 351 -14.19 -6.08 -14.48
CA PHE A 351 -14.76 -6.65 -15.71
C PHE A 351 -15.32 -5.59 -16.65
N GLY A 352 -15.54 -4.36 -16.18
CA GLY A 352 -15.88 -3.22 -17.02
C GLY A 352 -14.64 -2.47 -17.53
N ASP A 353 -13.86 -1.90 -16.60
CA ASP A 353 -12.79 -0.95 -16.92
C ASP A 353 -11.53 -1.63 -17.45
N ILE A 354 -11.21 -2.82 -16.93
CA ILE A 354 -9.98 -3.53 -17.30
C ILE A 354 -10.15 -4.30 -18.61
N GLU A 355 -11.35 -4.83 -18.87
CA GLU A 355 -11.59 -5.71 -20.03
C GLU A 355 -11.20 -5.05 -21.35
N LEU A 356 -11.54 -3.76 -21.53
CA LEU A 356 -11.17 -3.01 -22.73
C LEU A 356 -9.65 -2.92 -22.93
N CYS A 357 -8.90 -2.68 -21.85
CA CYS A 357 -7.43 -2.63 -21.92
C CYS A 357 -6.84 -4.01 -22.18
N ALA A 358 -7.31 -5.01 -21.43
CA ALA A 358 -6.80 -6.38 -21.48
C ALA A 358 -7.06 -7.08 -22.81
N THR A 359 -8.10 -6.67 -23.54
CA THR A 359 -8.46 -7.21 -24.86
C THR A 359 -8.04 -6.32 -26.02
N GLY A 360 -7.30 -5.23 -25.76
CA GLY A 360 -6.80 -4.33 -26.81
C GLY A 360 -7.88 -3.49 -27.50
N ARG A 361 -9.03 -3.30 -26.85
CA ARG A 361 -10.17 -2.49 -27.35
C ARG A 361 -10.21 -1.08 -26.78
N CYS A 362 -9.30 -0.72 -25.88
CA CYS A 362 -9.19 0.62 -25.31
C CYS A 362 -8.49 1.61 -26.26
N GLN A 363 -8.71 2.90 -26.03
CA GLN A 363 -8.01 4.01 -26.69
C GLN A 363 -6.78 4.50 -25.89
N CYS A 364 -6.29 3.69 -24.93
CA CYS A 364 -5.23 4.15 -24.04
C CYS A 364 -3.90 4.38 -24.74
N LEU A 365 -3.68 3.80 -25.93
CA LEU A 365 -2.43 3.84 -26.69
C LEU A 365 -2.41 4.89 -27.81
N ASP A 366 -3.54 5.58 -28.05
CA ASP A 366 -3.70 6.55 -29.15
C ASP A 366 -2.84 7.82 -28.92
#